data_AF-A0A077ZDL6-F1
#
_entry.id   AF-A0A077ZDL6-F1
#
_cell.length_a   1.000
_cell.length_b   1.000
_cell.length_c   1.000
_cell.angle_alpha   90.00
_cell.angle_beta   90.00
_cell.angle_gamma   90.00
#
_symmetry.space_group_name_H-M   'P 1'
#
loop_
_entity.id
_entity.type
_entity.pdbx_description
1 polymer ?
#
loop_
_entity_poly.entity_id
_entity_poly.type
_entity_poly.pdbx_seq_one_letter_code
_entity_poly.pdbx_strand_id
1 'polypeptide(L)'
;MNDRAVTPEPGSNVTMLENGHGDLSNDVDQNTELTKRDGSVCGSECNMDASDQDFTDNSLLDSVTKEEYSRWQLPPSSEDLLLPNEHLFGALEVYELCRHFSQSLQLSPFLFESFCAALMCRNQSSLLDNIHLALLRAIFRDEDSSDTHLVPQDSTGHFNQTLFVLDRNTYGEVLRRYLESDQRFPNNIISTLENGNYPFVEISERLTVLLWLSERALQTQLIRDKVQNSEGLTKNDDHCRSVMVCTLLRSVKINSVSLGTTINSACKKQKQ
;
A
#
# COMPACT_ATOMS: atom_id res chain seq x y z
N MET A 1 3.75 -58.58 -7.46
CA MET A 1 2.46 -58.55 -6.73
C MET A 1 1.75 -57.27 -7.13
N ASN A 2 0.67 -57.44 -7.91
CA ASN A 2 -0.28 -56.49 -8.47
C ASN A 2 0.21 -55.44 -9.48
N ASP A 3 0.19 -55.87 -10.75
CA ASP A 3 -0.04 -55.07 -11.95
C ASP A 3 -1.35 -54.26 -11.89
N ARG A 4 -1.34 -53.04 -12.47
CA ARG A 4 -2.40 -52.60 -13.40
C ARG A 4 -1.95 -51.38 -14.21
N ALA A 5 -1.82 -51.62 -15.51
CA ALA A 5 -1.64 -50.63 -16.57
C ALA A 5 -2.96 -49.90 -16.89
N VAL A 6 -2.87 -48.63 -17.27
CA VAL A 6 -3.84 -47.94 -18.13
C VAL A 6 -3.05 -47.05 -19.10
N THR A 7 -3.22 -47.32 -20.39
CA THR A 7 -2.66 -46.61 -21.56
C THR A 7 -3.55 -45.43 -22.00
N PRO A 8 -3.03 -44.48 -22.81
CA PRO A 8 -3.67 -43.20 -23.12
C PRO A 8 -4.39 -43.16 -24.50
N GLU A 9 -5.29 -42.18 -24.69
CA GLU A 9 -5.97 -41.85 -25.95
C GLU A 9 -5.59 -40.43 -26.44
N PRO A 10 -5.40 -40.17 -27.75
CA PRO A 10 -4.89 -38.91 -28.31
C PRO A 10 -5.95 -38.04 -29.05
N GLY A 11 -5.62 -36.78 -29.31
CA GLY A 11 -6.33 -35.83 -30.21
C GLY A 11 -6.36 -34.43 -29.60
N SER A 12 -5.96 -33.32 -30.25
CA SER A 12 -5.96 -32.97 -31.66
C SER A 12 -4.98 -31.81 -31.89
N ASN A 13 -4.13 -31.88 -32.92
CA ASN A 13 -3.32 -30.76 -33.41
C ASN A 13 -4.14 -29.90 -34.37
N VAL A 14 -4.03 -28.58 -34.27
CA VAL A 14 -4.35 -27.64 -35.36
C VAL A 14 -3.20 -26.65 -35.48
N THR A 15 -2.44 -26.78 -36.57
CA THR A 15 -1.48 -25.80 -37.11
C THR A 15 -1.93 -25.46 -38.52
N MET A 16 -2.15 -24.19 -38.84
CA MET A 16 -2.28 -23.63 -40.19
C MET A 16 -1.56 -22.27 -40.16
N LEU A 17 -0.32 -22.21 -40.63
CA LEU A 17 0.09 -21.87 -42.00
C LEU A 17 0.06 -20.36 -42.30
N GLU A 18 1.28 -19.91 -42.61
CA GLU A 18 1.78 -18.59 -43.00
C GLU A 18 1.37 -18.18 -44.43
N ASN A 19 1.45 -16.87 -44.69
CA ASN A 19 1.78 -16.18 -45.94
C ASN A 19 0.68 -15.90 -47.00
N GLY A 20 0.59 -14.60 -47.34
CA GLY A 20 -0.15 -14.09 -48.51
C GLY A 20 -0.13 -12.56 -48.60
N HIS A 21 0.94 -12.01 -49.18
CA HIS A 21 1.06 -10.61 -49.64
C HIS A 21 0.00 -10.24 -50.69
N GLY A 22 -0.44 -8.98 -50.68
CA GLY A 22 -1.22 -8.36 -51.76
C GLY A 22 -1.22 -6.83 -51.63
N ASP A 23 -0.30 -6.18 -52.35
CA ASP A 23 -0.22 -4.73 -52.59
C ASP A 23 -1.26 -4.24 -53.63
N LEU A 24 -1.36 -2.89 -53.74
CA LEU A 24 -1.98 -2.03 -54.78
C LEU A 24 -3.29 -1.34 -54.31
N SER A 25 -3.26 -0.09 -53.83
CA SER A 25 -3.09 1.22 -54.50
C SER A 25 -4.34 1.74 -55.22
N ASN A 26 -4.86 2.89 -54.73
CA ASN A 26 -5.27 4.11 -55.46
C ASN A 26 -6.59 4.78 -55.01
N ASP A 27 -6.53 6.12 -55.09
CA ASP A 27 -7.58 7.15 -55.24
C ASP A 27 -8.32 7.58 -53.95
N VAL A 28 -7.91 8.68 -53.29
CA VAL A 28 -8.21 10.10 -53.60
C VAL A 28 -9.71 10.39 -53.56
N ASP A 29 -10.18 11.02 -52.49
CA ASP A 29 -10.87 12.31 -52.58
C ASP A 29 -11.07 13.00 -51.23
N GLN A 30 -10.91 14.32 -51.29
CA GLN A 30 -10.90 15.30 -50.21
C GLN A 30 -12.33 15.56 -49.71
N ASN A 31 -12.50 15.87 -48.42
CA ASN A 31 -13.45 16.90 -47.97
C ASN A 31 -13.14 17.35 -46.53
N THR A 32 -12.50 18.51 -46.46
CA THR A 32 -12.33 19.37 -45.29
C THR A 32 -13.60 20.20 -45.13
N GLU A 33 -14.24 20.22 -43.96
CA GLU A 33 -15.15 21.31 -43.62
C GLU A 33 -14.99 21.76 -42.16
N LEU A 34 -14.19 22.82 -42.02
CA LEU A 34 -14.16 23.73 -40.88
C LEU A 34 -15.24 24.80 -41.10
N THR A 35 -16.17 24.95 -40.16
CA THR A 35 -17.02 26.15 -40.03
C THR A 35 -16.92 26.65 -38.58
N LYS A 36 -16.08 27.64 -38.29
CA LYS A 36 -16.40 29.08 -38.19
C LYS A 36 -17.67 29.38 -37.37
N ARG A 37 -17.47 30.09 -36.24
CA ARG A 37 -18.24 31.25 -35.72
C ARG A 37 -17.47 31.78 -34.50
N ASP A 38 -16.62 32.80 -34.70
CA ASP A 38 -16.86 34.22 -34.36
C ASP A 38 -16.57 34.48 -32.86
N GLY A 39 -15.53 35.19 -32.42
CA GLY A 39 -14.81 36.31 -33.04
C GLY A 39 -15.33 37.64 -32.48
N SER A 40 -15.03 37.95 -31.21
CA SER A 40 -15.16 39.31 -30.68
C SER A 40 -13.91 39.70 -29.91
N VAL A 41 -13.19 40.66 -30.50
CA VAL A 41 -12.01 41.35 -30.01
C VAL A 41 -12.46 42.50 -29.12
N CYS A 42 -11.90 42.62 -27.92
CA CYS A 42 -11.73 43.91 -27.26
C CYS A 42 -10.30 43.98 -26.73
N GLY A 43 -9.45 44.64 -27.51
CA GLY A 43 -8.15 45.09 -27.04
C GLY A 43 -8.34 46.27 -26.09
N SER A 44 -7.62 46.23 -24.98
CA SER A 44 -7.26 47.42 -24.22
C SER A 44 -5.98 47.07 -23.48
N GLU A 45 -4.91 47.76 -23.87
CA GLU A 45 -3.59 47.70 -23.28
C GLU A 45 -3.70 48.10 -21.80
N CYS A 46 -3.54 47.15 -20.88
CA CYS A 46 -3.32 47.46 -19.48
C CYS A 46 -1.81 47.42 -19.20
N ASN A 47 -1.16 48.56 -19.46
CA ASN A 47 0.13 48.87 -18.86
C ASN A 47 -0.09 49.03 -17.35
N MET A 48 0.36 48.06 -16.57
CA MET A 48 0.57 48.21 -15.13
C MET A 48 2.07 48.34 -14.89
N ASP A 49 2.57 49.57 -14.99
CA ASP A 49 3.81 49.95 -14.34
C ASP A 49 3.53 50.01 -12.83
N ALA A 50 4.05 49.07 -12.05
CA ALA A 50 4.01 49.17 -10.60
C ALA A 50 5.10 48.33 -9.95
N SER A 51 6.33 48.89 -9.98
CA SER A 51 7.33 48.85 -8.92
C SER A 51 7.56 47.52 -8.19
N ASP A 52 8.68 46.89 -8.49
CA ASP A 52 9.43 46.02 -7.59
C ASP A 52 9.69 46.78 -6.27
N GLN A 53 8.83 46.59 -5.28
CA GLN A 53 9.20 46.86 -3.90
C GLN A 53 9.67 45.54 -3.31
N ASP A 54 11.00 45.41 -3.21
CA ASP A 54 11.67 44.45 -2.35
C ASP A 54 11.10 44.57 -0.94
N PHE A 55 10.13 43.72 -0.61
CA PHE A 55 9.67 43.53 0.76
C PHE A 55 10.66 42.61 1.47
N THR A 56 11.91 43.05 1.58
CA THR A 56 12.89 42.46 2.49
C THR A 56 12.64 43.00 3.89
N ASP A 57 11.44 42.77 4.44
CA ASP A 57 11.25 42.87 5.89
C ASP A 57 11.60 41.54 6.53
N ASN A 58 12.89 41.20 6.48
CA ASN A 58 13.45 40.13 7.30
C ASN A 58 13.64 40.57 8.77
N SER A 59 13.12 41.74 9.17
CA SER A 59 13.25 42.24 10.55
C SER A 59 12.25 41.60 11.52
N LEU A 60 11.19 40.94 11.04
CA LEU A 60 10.22 40.22 11.88
C LEU A 60 10.57 38.73 12.06
N LEU A 61 11.49 38.19 11.25
CA LEU A 61 11.90 36.78 11.36
C LEU A 61 13.05 36.54 12.36
N ASP A 62 13.73 37.60 12.81
CA ASP A 62 14.91 37.48 13.70
C ASP A 62 14.57 37.54 15.20
N SER A 63 13.31 37.85 15.55
CA SER A 63 12.81 37.81 16.93
C SER A 63 12.19 36.47 17.33
N VAL A 64 12.00 35.53 16.39
CA VAL A 64 11.59 34.14 16.72
C VAL A 64 12.83 33.30 17.04
N THR A 65 13.74 33.86 17.83
CA THR A 65 14.86 33.11 18.39
C THR A 65 14.43 32.55 19.74
N LYS A 66 14.01 31.28 19.71
CA LYS A 66 14.01 30.38 20.87
C LYS A 66 12.97 30.69 21.96
N GLU A 67 11.72 30.90 21.59
CA GLU A 67 10.62 30.72 22.54
C GLU A 67 10.43 29.21 22.79
N GLU A 68 10.58 28.78 24.03
CA GLU A 68 10.15 27.46 24.50
C GLU A 68 8.67 27.30 24.14
N TYR A 69 8.37 26.53 23.09
CA TYR A 69 6.99 26.15 22.79
C TYR A 69 6.43 25.40 24.00
N SER A 70 5.54 26.05 24.75
CA SER A 70 4.71 25.38 25.74
C SER A 70 4.07 24.17 25.06
N ARG A 71 4.29 22.97 25.58
CA ARG A 71 3.76 21.73 25.00
C ARG A 71 2.25 21.88 24.87
N TRP A 72 1.77 21.99 23.63
CA TRP A 72 0.34 22.07 23.33
C TRP A 72 -0.38 20.90 23.98
N GLN A 73 -1.18 21.19 25.01
CA GLN A 73 -2.08 20.21 25.62
C GLN A 73 -3.32 20.14 24.75
N LEU A 74 -3.57 18.98 24.16
CA LEU A 74 -4.76 18.80 23.34
C LEU A 74 -6.03 18.87 24.22
N PRO A 75 -7.16 19.37 23.70
CA PRO A 75 -8.44 19.32 24.40
C PRO A 75 -8.82 17.87 24.74
N PRO A 76 -9.61 17.63 25.80
CA PRO A 76 -10.01 16.28 26.21
C PRO A 76 -10.79 15.52 25.11
N SER A 77 -11.40 16.22 24.16
CA SER A 77 -12.07 15.60 23.00
C SER A 77 -11.11 14.87 22.06
N SER A 78 -9.80 15.16 22.12
CA SER A 78 -8.79 14.43 21.36
C SER A 78 -8.50 13.02 21.91
N GLU A 79 -8.98 12.71 23.11
CA GLU A 79 -8.81 11.42 23.78
C GLU A 79 -10.01 10.47 23.57
N ASP A 80 -10.95 10.79 22.67
CA ASP A 80 -12.15 9.96 22.39
C ASP A 80 -11.85 8.70 21.55
N LEU A 81 -10.57 8.43 21.27
CA LEU A 81 -10.14 7.28 20.49
C LEU A 81 -9.78 6.14 21.44
N LEU A 82 -10.28 4.93 21.15
CA LEU A 82 -10.03 3.72 21.94
C LEU A 82 -8.54 3.33 22.03
N LEU A 83 -7.67 3.97 21.23
CA LEU A 83 -6.24 3.70 21.15
C LEU A 83 -5.43 4.77 21.89
N PRO A 84 -4.36 4.37 22.60
CA PRO A 84 -3.34 5.31 23.03
C PRO A 84 -2.79 6.12 21.85
N ASN A 85 -2.53 7.41 22.06
CA ASN A 85 -2.03 8.33 21.04
C ASN A 85 -0.73 7.85 20.35
N GLU A 86 0.09 7.05 21.06
CA GLU A 86 1.32 6.47 20.52
C GLU A 86 1.08 5.44 19.39
N HIS A 87 -0.07 4.75 19.38
CA HIS A 87 -0.41 3.75 18.36
C HIS A 87 -1.31 4.29 17.25
N LEU A 88 -1.89 5.48 17.44
CA LEU A 88 -2.94 6.02 16.58
C LEU A 88 -2.49 6.15 15.12
N PHE A 89 -1.30 6.74 14.89
CA PHE A 89 -0.78 6.94 13.54
C PHE A 89 -0.49 5.61 12.83
N GLY A 90 0.06 4.62 13.55
CA GLY A 90 0.29 3.31 12.98
C GLY A 90 -1.02 2.58 12.64
N ALA A 91 -2.04 2.71 13.50
CA ALA A 91 -3.35 2.15 13.23
C ALA A 91 -4.01 2.82 12.01
N LEU A 92 -3.87 4.15 11.89
CA LEU A 92 -4.39 4.90 10.75
C LEU A 92 -3.70 4.50 9.44
N GLU A 93 -2.39 4.27 9.47
CA GLU A 93 -1.61 3.79 8.31
C GLU A 93 -2.18 2.47 7.76
N VAL A 94 -2.44 1.50 8.64
CA VAL A 94 -3.02 0.20 8.28
C VAL A 94 -4.47 0.35 7.81
N TYR A 95 -5.26 1.18 8.50
CA TYR A 95 -6.67 1.39 8.16
C TYR A 95 -6.85 2.04 6.79
N GLU A 96 -6.10 3.10 6.49
CA GLU A 96 -6.19 3.80 5.21
C GLU A 96 -5.77 2.89 4.05
N LEU A 97 -4.75 2.04 4.24
CA LEU A 97 -4.42 0.99 3.28
C LEU A 97 -5.63 0.06 3.02
N CYS A 98 -6.20 -0.49 4.09
CA CYS A 98 -7.31 -1.45 3.98
C CYS A 98 -8.54 -0.81 3.33
N ARG A 99 -8.84 0.44 3.68
CA ARG A 99 -9.95 1.21 3.12
C ARG A 99 -9.76 1.50 1.64
N HIS A 100 -8.57 1.95 1.25
CA HIS A 100 -8.27 2.32 -0.13
C HIS A 100 -8.22 1.09 -1.05
N PHE A 101 -7.63 -0.01 -0.59
CA PHE A 101 -7.48 -1.25 -1.36
C PHE A 101 -8.49 -2.34 -1.00
N SER A 102 -9.59 -2.00 -0.33
CA SER A 102 -10.61 -2.95 0.16
C SER A 102 -11.05 -3.95 -0.92
N GLN A 103 -11.28 -3.48 -2.14
CA GLN A 103 -11.66 -4.35 -3.26
C GLN A 103 -10.52 -5.28 -3.73
N SER A 104 -9.25 -4.82 -3.73
CA SER A 104 -8.11 -5.68 -4.13
C SER A 104 -7.81 -6.73 -3.08
N LEU A 105 -7.88 -6.32 -1.81
CA LEU A 105 -7.64 -7.17 -0.66
C LEU A 105 -8.84 -8.08 -0.34
N GLN A 106 -9.97 -7.92 -1.07
CA GLN A 106 -11.22 -8.65 -0.82
C GLN A 106 -11.72 -8.50 0.62
N LEU A 107 -11.48 -7.32 1.21
CA LEU A 107 -11.93 -6.96 2.55
C LEU A 107 -13.30 -6.30 2.48
N SER A 108 -14.23 -6.74 3.34
CA SER A 108 -15.46 -6.00 3.60
C SER A 108 -15.13 -4.64 4.22
N PRO A 109 -15.85 -3.55 3.88
CA PRO A 109 -15.65 -2.27 4.55
C PRO A 109 -15.94 -2.40 6.05
N PHE A 110 -15.17 -1.69 6.87
CA PHE A 110 -15.31 -1.62 8.33
C PHE A 110 -14.97 -0.21 8.82
N LEU A 111 -15.47 0.13 10.01
CA LEU A 111 -15.24 1.43 10.66
C LEU A 111 -13.87 1.46 11.34
N PHE A 112 -13.25 2.65 11.40
CA PHE A 112 -11.96 2.82 12.08
C PHE A 112 -12.07 2.49 13.57
N GLU A 113 -13.15 2.87 14.21
CA GLU A 113 -13.45 2.60 15.63
C GLU A 113 -13.53 1.10 15.90
N SER A 114 -14.09 0.34 14.96
CA SER A 114 -14.13 -1.13 15.05
C SER A 114 -12.74 -1.74 14.94
N PHE A 115 -11.88 -1.17 14.10
CA PHE A 115 -10.48 -1.58 14.00
C PHE A 115 -9.69 -1.26 15.26
N CYS A 116 -9.87 -0.06 15.83
CA CYS A 116 -9.28 0.33 17.12
C CYS A 116 -9.71 -0.61 18.25
N ALA A 117 -11.01 -0.93 18.34
CA ALA A 117 -11.52 -1.89 19.32
C ALA A 117 -10.90 -3.29 19.13
N ALA A 118 -10.76 -3.72 17.87
CA ALA A 118 -10.13 -4.99 17.54
C ALA A 118 -8.64 -5.03 17.92
N LEU A 119 -7.90 -3.94 17.70
CA LEU A 119 -6.50 -3.80 18.08
C LEU A 119 -6.29 -3.82 19.61
N MET A 120 -7.20 -3.23 20.38
CA MET A 120 -7.15 -3.26 21.85
C MET A 120 -7.55 -4.62 22.44
N CYS A 121 -8.36 -5.39 21.72
CA CYS A 121 -8.82 -6.69 22.21
C CYS A 121 -7.69 -7.71 22.20
N ARG A 122 -7.37 -8.29 23.37
CA ARG A 122 -6.38 -9.37 23.47
C ARG A 122 -6.88 -10.72 22.95
N ASN A 123 -8.20 -10.86 22.77
CA ASN A 123 -8.81 -12.09 22.28
C ASN A 123 -8.76 -12.18 20.75
N GLN A 124 -9.12 -13.34 20.21
CA GLN A 124 -9.28 -13.51 18.78
C GLN A 124 -10.34 -12.55 18.24
N SER A 125 -9.96 -11.77 17.22
CA SER A 125 -10.84 -10.83 16.55
C SER A 125 -10.99 -11.23 15.10
N SER A 126 -12.22 -11.54 14.70
CA SER A 126 -12.54 -11.87 13.30
C SER A 126 -12.08 -10.76 12.34
N LEU A 127 -12.19 -9.49 12.75
CA LEU A 127 -11.73 -8.36 11.93
C LEU A 127 -10.22 -8.40 11.72
N LEU A 128 -9.43 -8.62 12.79
CA LEU A 128 -7.99 -8.74 12.67
C LEU A 128 -7.62 -9.95 11.81
N ASP A 129 -8.23 -11.11 12.05
CA ASP A 129 -7.96 -12.33 11.28
C ASP A 129 -8.18 -12.08 9.78
N ASN A 130 -9.29 -11.42 9.41
CA ASN A 130 -9.55 -11.07 8.01
C ASN A 130 -8.50 -10.11 7.43
N ILE A 131 -8.06 -9.09 8.18
CA ILE A 131 -7.03 -8.16 7.73
C ILE A 131 -5.70 -8.90 7.49
N HIS A 132 -5.25 -9.73 8.45
CA HIS A 132 -4.01 -10.52 8.30
C HIS A 132 -4.10 -11.47 7.11
N LEU A 133 -5.19 -12.22 7.00
CA LEU A 133 -5.41 -13.15 5.89
C LEU A 133 -5.42 -12.43 4.54
N ALA A 134 -6.07 -11.26 4.44
CA ALA A 134 -6.12 -10.49 3.21
C ALA A 134 -4.75 -9.98 2.78
N LEU A 135 -3.96 -9.42 3.72
CA LEU A 135 -2.60 -8.96 3.44
C LEU A 135 -1.68 -10.12 3.05
N LEU A 136 -1.70 -11.23 3.79
CA LEU A 136 -0.90 -12.43 3.50
C LEU A 136 -1.26 -13.04 2.14
N ARG A 137 -2.55 -13.15 1.82
CA ARG A 137 -3.01 -13.64 0.53
C ARG A 137 -2.53 -12.75 -0.61
N ALA A 138 -2.55 -11.43 -0.43
CA ALA A 138 -2.04 -10.50 -1.44
C ALA A 138 -0.54 -10.71 -1.68
N ILE A 139 0.25 -10.81 -0.60
CA ILE A 139 1.70 -11.03 -0.68
C ILE A 139 2.01 -12.37 -1.36
N PHE A 140 1.45 -13.48 -0.89
CA PHE A 140 1.76 -14.80 -1.45
C PHE A 140 1.30 -14.98 -2.90
N ARG A 141 0.21 -14.32 -3.30
CA ARG A 141 -0.21 -14.30 -4.71
C ARG A 141 0.75 -13.51 -5.59
N ASP A 142 1.36 -12.45 -5.05
CA ASP A 142 2.37 -11.69 -5.78
C ASP A 142 3.61 -12.53 -6.04
N GLU A 143 4.12 -13.17 -4.98
CA GLU A 143 5.32 -14.00 -5.04
C GLU A 143 5.13 -15.20 -6.00
N ASP A 144 3.95 -15.83 -5.98
CA ASP A 144 3.59 -16.91 -6.93
C ASP A 144 3.61 -16.42 -8.39
N SER A 145 3.21 -15.17 -8.62
CA SER A 145 3.22 -14.58 -9.96
C SER A 145 4.63 -14.20 -10.42
N SER A 146 5.51 -13.73 -9.53
CA SER A 146 6.86 -13.29 -9.87
C SER A 146 7.83 -14.43 -10.17
N ASP A 147 7.64 -15.60 -9.56
CA ASP A 147 8.59 -16.71 -9.67
C ASP A 147 8.44 -17.56 -10.96
N THR A 148 7.45 -17.26 -11.79
CA THR A 148 7.12 -18.06 -12.99
C THR A 148 8.09 -17.94 -14.17
N HIS A 149 9.14 -17.11 -14.11
CA HIS A 149 10.02 -16.94 -15.27
C HIS A 149 11.26 -17.86 -15.31
N LEU A 150 11.68 -18.47 -14.19
CA LEU A 150 12.96 -19.19 -14.13
C LEU A 150 12.93 -20.50 -13.33
N VAL A 151 11.77 -20.91 -12.83
CA VAL A 151 11.63 -22.06 -11.94
C VAL A 151 11.03 -23.25 -12.70
N PRO A 152 11.63 -24.45 -12.64
CA PRO A 152 11.03 -25.67 -13.18
C PRO A 152 9.60 -25.87 -12.64
N GLN A 153 8.65 -26.16 -13.54
CA GLN A 153 7.19 -26.19 -13.23
C GLN A 153 6.78 -27.16 -12.11
N ASP A 154 7.64 -28.08 -11.72
CA ASP A 154 7.44 -29.03 -10.62
C ASP A 154 7.69 -28.43 -9.23
N SER A 155 8.33 -27.25 -9.15
CA SER A 155 8.61 -26.55 -7.89
C SER A 155 7.73 -25.32 -7.64
N THR A 156 6.80 -25.00 -8.54
CA THR A 156 5.90 -23.83 -8.45
C THR A 156 4.67 -24.04 -7.55
N GLY A 157 4.54 -25.22 -6.91
CA GLY A 157 3.37 -25.56 -6.08
C GLY A 157 3.39 -25.04 -4.64
N HIS A 158 4.50 -24.48 -4.15
CA HIS A 158 4.68 -24.21 -2.73
C HIS A 158 3.77 -23.09 -2.20
N PHE A 159 3.59 -22.00 -2.94
CA PHE A 159 2.72 -20.90 -2.50
C PHE A 159 1.24 -21.31 -2.48
N ASN A 160 0.81 -22.10 -3.47
CA ASN A 160 -0.54 -22.65 -3.49
C ASN A 160 -0.81 -23.58 -2.30
N GLN A 161 0.16 -24.38 -1.89
CA GLN A 161 0.08 -25.17 -0.65
C GLN A 161 0.01 -24.29 0.59
N THR A 162 0.84 -23.24 0.66
CA THR A 162 0.82 -22.26 1.77
C THR A 162 -0.53 -21.56 1.87
N LEU A 163 -1.13 -21.17 0.74
CA LEU A 163 -2.46 -20.56 0.68
C LEU A 163 -3.56 -21.53 1.12
N PHE A 164 -3.41 -22.83 0.90
CA PHE A 164 -4.39 -23.84 1.33
C PHE A 164 -4.41 -24.01 2.85
N VAL A 165 -3.25 -23.94 3.51
CA VAL A 165 -3.15 -24.04 4.97
C VAL A 165 -3.40 -22.72 5.69
N LEU A 166 -3.53 -21.61 4.96
CA LEU A 166 -3.72 -20.27 5.50
C LEU A 166 -5.18 -20.04 5.95
N ASP A 167 -5.40 -20.15 7.25
CA ASP A 167 -6.68 -19.98 7.94
C ASP A 167 -6.54 -19.06 9.17
N ARG A 168 -7.67 -18.63 9.75
CA ARG A 168 -7.74 -17.77 10.95
C ARG A 168 -7.00 -18.31 12.17
N ASN A 169 -6.72 -19.61 12.21
CA ASN A 169 -6.02 -20.25 13.32
C ASN A 169 -4.54 -20.52 13.02
N THR A 170 -4.12 -20.44 11.75
CA THR A 170 -2.79 -20.87 11.30
C THR A 170 -1.96 -19.71 10.74
N TYR A 171 -2.57 -18.57 10.42
CA TYR A 171 -1.85 -17.45 9.80
C TYR A 171 -0.66 -16.96 10.61
N GLY A 172 -0.70 -17.03 11.95
CA GLY A 172 0.44 -16.64 12.79
C GLY A 172 1.65 -17.55 12.61
N GLU A 173 1.43 -18.87 12.53
CA GLU A 173 2.48 -19.86 12.24
C GLU A 173 2.99 -19.70 10.81
N VAL A 174 2.09 -19.59 9.83
CA VAL A 174 2.43 -19.43 8.42
C VAL A 174 3.26 -18.16 8.21
N LEU A 175 2.88 -17.05 8.85
CA LEU A 175 3.62 -15.80 8.82
C LEU A 175 5.01 -15.94 9.44
N ARG A 176 5.15 -16.65 10.56
CA ARG A 176 6.46 -16.90 11.17
C ARG A 176 7.37 -17.69 10.22
N ARG A 177 6.88 -18.79 9.65
CA ARG A 177 7.66 -19.59 8.68
C ARG A 177 8.04 -18.80 7.43
N TYR A 178 7.13 -17.95 6.95
CA TYR A 178 7.43 -17.06 5.84
C TYR A 178 8.56 -16.09 6.20
N LEU A 179 8.52 -15.50 7.38
CA LEU A 179 9.56 -14.58 7.85
C LEU A 179 10.90 -15.27 8.14
N GLU A 180 10.88 -16.51 8.61
CA GLU A 180 12.09 -17.34 8.79
C GLU A 180 12.74 -17.77 7.46
N SER A 181 11.96 -17.79 6.37
CA SER A 181 12.44 -18.27 5.06
C SER A 181 13.47 -17.35 4.40
N ASP A 182 13.49 -16.06 4.75
CA ASP A 182 14.36 -15.06 4.15
C ASP A 182 15.02 -14.18 5.22
N GLN A 183 16.35 -14.22 5.26
CA GLN A 183 17.19 -13.47 6.20
C GLN A 183 17.11 -11.95 6.01
N ARG A 184 16.56 -11.47 4.89
CA ARG A 184 16.34 -10.04 4.64
C ARG A 184 15.22 -9.44 5.48
N PHE A 185 14.37 -10.29 6.06
CA PHE A 185 13.25 -9.83 6.87
C PHE A 185 13.70 -9.32 8.25
N PRO A 186 13.00 -8.32 8.80
CA PRO A 186 13.45 -7.64 10.01
C PRO A 186 13.33 -8.54 11.26
N ASN A 187 14.46 -8.77 11.92
CA ASN A 187 14.59 -9.67 13.08
C ASN A 187 13.65 -9.35 14.25
N ASN A 188 13.28 -8.07 14.45
CA ASN A 188 12.36 -7.68 15.52
C ASN A 188 10.94 -8.25 15.31
N ILE A 189 10.54 -8.49 14.06
CA ILE A 189 9.22 -9.06 13.74
C ILE A 189 9.25 -10.56 13.94
N ILE A 190 10.32 -11.23 13.48
CA ILE A 190 10.57 -12.65 13.72
C ILE A 190 10.54 -12.94 15.22
N SER A 191 11.29 -12.17 16.04
CA SER A 191 11.31 -12.36 17.49
C SER A 191 9.94 -12.15 18.15
N THR A 192 9.10 -11.28 17.59
CA THR A 192 7.73 -11.04 18.09
C THR A 192 6.84 -12.27 17.85
N LEU A 193 7.02 -12.94 16.71
CA LEU A 193 6.25 -14.13 16.33
C LEU A 193 6.78 -15.44 16.93
N GLU A 194 8.07 -15.50 17.24
CA GLU A 194 8.69 -16.64 17.93
C GLU A 194 8.35 -16.64 19.44
N ASN A 195 8.48 -15.49 20.10
CA ASN A 195 8.24 -15.38 21.54
C ASN A 195 6.75 -15.24 21.87
N GLY A 196 5.97 -14.68 20.95
CA GLY A 196 4.56 -14.38 21.15
C GLY A 196 3.64 -15.51 20.71
N ASN A 197 2.57 -15.73 21.48
CA ASN A 197 1.40 -16.48 21.00
C ASN A 197 0.60 -15.62 20.01
N TYR A 198 1.22 -15.17 18.93
CA TYR A 198 0.55 -14.32 17.95
C TYR A 198 -0.70 -15.02 17.38
N PRO A 199 -1.89 -14.38 17.36
CA PRO A 199 -2.17 -12.94 17.47
C PRO A 199 -2.43 -12.38 18.89
N PHE A 200 -2.27 -13.18 19.94
CA PHE A 200 -2.55 -12.84 21.35
C PHE A 200 -1.41 -12.05 22.03
N VAL A 201 -0.84 -11.08 21.31
CA VAL A 201 0.26 -10.20 21.74
C VAL A 201 -0.25 -8.81 22.13
N GLU A 202 0.62 -7.97 22.72
CA GLU A 202 0.27 -6.57 23.01
C GLU A 202 0.02 -5.77 21.73
N ILE A 203 -0.69 -4.65 21.85
CA ILE A 203 -1.01 -3.79 20.70
C ILE A 203 0.24 -3.30 19.95
N SER A 204 1.31 -2.92 20.66
CA SER A 204 2.56 -2.44 20.04
C SER A 204 3.16 -3.47 19.09
N GLU A 205 3.20 -4.74 19.54
CA GLU A 205 3.74 -5.87 18.79
C GLU A 205 2.84 -6.22 17.60
N ARG A 206 1.54 -6.31 17.85
CA ARG A 206 0.54 -6.58 16.82
C ARG A 206 0.58 -5.54 15.71
N LEU A 207 0.63 -4.26 16.08
CA LEU A 207 0.65 -3.16 15.15
C LEU A 207 1.95 -3.12 14.35
N THR A 208 3.08 -3.46 14.97
CA THR A 208 4.38 -3.59 14.28
C THR A 208 4.31 -4.63 13.16
N VAL A 209 3.72 -5.80 13.43
CA VAL A 209 3.54 -6.86 12.43
C VAL A 209 2.60 -6.39 11.31
N LEU A 210 1.46 -5.78 11.66
CA LEU A 210 0.50 -5.25 10.69
C LEU A 210 1.11 -4.18 9.78
N LEU A 211 1.85 -3.23 10.36
CA LEU A 211 2.53 -2.17 9.60
C LEU A 211 3.54 -2.74 8.61
N TRP A 212 4.24 -3.79 8.98
CA TRP A 212 5.15 -4.48 8.08
C TRP A 212 4.42 -5.22 6.96
N LEU A 213 3.36 -5.95 7.29
CA LEU A 213 2.50 -6.61 6.29
C LEU A 213 1.89 -5.60 5.32
N SER A 214 1.42 -4.47 5.84
CA SER A 214 0.90 -3.36 5.04
C SER A 214 1.95 -2.81 4.07
N GLU A 215 3.19 -2.63 4.52
CA GLU A 215 4.28 -2.18 3.67
C GLU A 215 4.62 -3.18 2.57
N ARG A 216 4.63 -4.48 2.89
CA ARG A 216 4.84 -5.54 1.90
C ARG A 216 3.68 -5.61 0.90
N ALA A 217 2.45 -5.53 1.36
CA ALA A 217 1.27 -5.53 0.49
C ALA A 217 1.26 -4.36 -0.50
N LEU A 218 1.73 -3.16 -0.10
CA LEU A 218 1.91 -2.02 -1.00
C LEU A 218 2.90 -2.28 -2.15
N GLN A 219 3.77 -3.27 -2.00
CA GLN A 219 4.73 -3.67 -3.03
C GLN A 219 4.17 -4.78 -3.93
N THR A 220 2.92 -5.22 -3.75
CA THR A 220 2.28 -6.24 -4.60
C THR A 220 1.80 -5.67 -5.93
N GLN A 221 1.88 -6.46 -7.01
CA GLN A 221 1.37 -6.10 -8.35
C GLN A 221 -0.11 -5.72 -8.30
N LEU A 222 -0.94 -6.43 -7.52
CA LEU A 222 -2.37 -6.09 -7.35
C LEU A 222 -2.63 -4.65 -6.92
N ILE A 223 -1.68 -4.03 -6.21
CA ILE A 223 -1.74 -2.64 -5.79
C ILE A 223 -1.09 -1.74 -6.85
N ARG A 224 0.07 -2.12 -7.40
CA ARG A 224 0.71 -1.37 -8.50
C ARG A 224 -0.20 -1.21 -9.71
N ASP A 225 -0.84 -2.29 -10.14
CA ASP A 225 -1.77 -2.31 -11.26
C ASP A 225 -2.97 -1.39 -10.99
N LYS A 226 -3.44 -1.29 -9.74
CA LYS A 226 -4.52 -0.34 -9.41
C LYS A 226 -4.07 1.11 -9.43
N VAL A 227 -2.82 1.38 -9.06
CA VAL A 227 -2.23 2.71 -9.14
C VAL A 227 -2.00 3.10 -10.60
N GLN A 228 -1.58 2.15 -11.45
CA GLN A 228 -1.37 2.37 -12.89
C GLN A 228 -2.70 2.44 -13.68
N ASN A 229 -3.66 1.55 -13.43
CA ASN A 229 -4.92 1.51 -14.18
C ASN A 229 -5.86 2.69 -13.86
N SER A 230 -5.67 3.35 -12.72
CA SER A 230 -6.38 4.60 -12.43
C SER A 230 -5.86 5.80 -13.25
N GLU A 231 -4.81 5.63 -14.07
CA GLU A 231 -4.33 6.64 -15.03
C GLU A 231 -5.24 6.76 -16.27
N GLY A 232 -6.08 5.75 -16.58
CA GLY A 232 -6.79 5.68 -17.87
C GLY A 232 -8.28 6.05 -17.85
N LEU A 233 -8.97 5.96 -16.71
CA LEU A 233 -10.43 6.09 -16.62
C LEU A 233 -10.79 6.86 -15.34
N THR A 234 -11.37 8.05 -15.49
CA THR A 234 -12.03 8.90 -14.48
C THR A 234 -11.19 10.01 -13.79
N LYS A 235 -11.44 11.24 -14.26
CA LYS A 235 -11.40 12.55 -13.57
C LYS A 235 -10.41 12.70 -12.41
N ASN A 236 -9.29 13.38 -12.68
CA ASN A 236 -8.26 14.07 -11.88
C ASN A 236 -8.26 14.08 -10.32
N ASP A 237 -9.38 13.84 -9.63
CA ASP A 237 -9.47 13.92 -8.17
C ASP A 237 -9.13 12.60 -7.47
N ASP A 238 -9.49 11.44 -8.05
CA ASP A 238 -9.24 10.13 -7.42
C ASP A 238 -7.79 9.66 -7.59
N HIS A 239 -7.14 10.04 -8.70
CA HIS A 239 -5.72 9.80 -8.91
C HIS A 239 -4.87 10.51 -7.86
N CYS A 240 -5.15 11.79 -7.59
CA CYS A 240 -4.46 12.56 -6.56
C CYS A 240 -4.57 11.89 -5.19
N ARG A 241 -5.73 11.30 -4.85
CA ARG A 241 -5.93 10.61 -3.58
C ARG A 241 -5.17 9.29 -3.50
N SER A 242 -5.19 8.47 -4.54
CA SER A 242 -4.50 7.17 -4.55
C SER A 242 -2.97 7.32 -4.46
N VAL A 243 -2.40 8.22 -5.27
CA VAL A 243 -0.97 8.53 -5.23
C VAL A 243 -0.61 9.23 -3.93
N MET A 244 -1.45 10.14 -3.44
CA MET A 244 -1.22 10.80 -2.15
C MET A 244 -1.25 9.77 -1.03
N VAL A 245 -2.18 8.82 -0.97
CA VAL A 245 -2.17 7.80 0.09
C VAL A 245 -0.88 6.98 0.01
N CYS A 246 -0.51 6.43 -1.15
CA CYS A 246 0.75 5.68 -1.29
C CYS A 246 1.99 6.51 -0.91
N THR A 247 2.02 7.79 -1.28
CA THR A 247 3.12 8.71 -0.97
C THR A 247 3.12 9.16 0.48
N LEU A 248 1.94 9.38 1.07
CA LEU A 248 1.74 9.79 2.45
C LEU A 248 2.08 8.64 3.38
N LEU A 249 1.68 7.41 3.07
CA LEU A 249 2.08 6.21 3.82
C LEU A 249 3.62 6.07 3.80
N ARG A 250 4.27 6.27 2.64
CA ARG A 250 5.74 6.29 2.56
C ARG A 250 6.37 7.46 3.33
N SER A 251 5.77 8.66 3.29
CA SER A 251 6.31 9.87 3.93
C SER A 251 6.12 9.89 5.45
N VAL A 252 4.98 9.38 5.95
CA VAL A 252 4.72 9.21 7.38
C VAL A 252 5.73 8.24 8.00
N LYS A 253 6.18 7.23 7.25
CA LYS A 253 7.24 6.31 7.68
C LYS A 253 8.60 7.00 7.82
N ILE A 254 8.96 7.92 6.92
CA ILE A 254 10.18 8.73 7.02
C ILE A 254 10.15 9.60 8.29
N ASN A 255 9.00 10.22 8.57
CA ASN A 255 8.84 11.09 9.73
C ASN A 255 8.76 10.31 11.06
N SER A 256 8.13 9.13 11.10
CA SER A 256 8.05 8.31 12.32
C SER A 256 9.38 7.64 12.68
N VAL A 257 10.17 7.19 11.70
CA VAL A 257 11.54 6.69 11.93
C VAL A 257 12.44 7.82 12.45
N SER A 258 12.30 9.03 11.90
CA SER A 258 13.02 10.22 12.36
C SER A 258 12.60 10.65 13.78
N LEU A 259 11.31 10.63 14.11
CA LEU A 259 10.82 10.90 15.46
C LEU A 259 11.27 9.82 16.45
N GLY A 260 11.17 8.55 16.10
CA GLY A 260 11.57 7.42 16.96
C GLY A 260 13.05 7.40 17.28
N THR A 261 13.91 7.76 16.32
CA THR A 261 15.37 7.92 16.56
C THR A 261 15.70 9.19 17.35
N THR A 262 14.97 10.28 17.13
CA THR A 262 15.13 11.53 17.89
C THR A 262 14.69 11.37 19.36
N ILE A 263 13.58 10.67 19.63
CA ILE A 263 13.10 10.39 20.99
C ILE A 263 14.06 9.44 21.72
N ASN A 264 14.54 8.39 21.05
CA ASN A 264 15.50 7.45 21.65
C ASN A 264 16.87 8.10 21.93
N SER A 265 17.36 8.98 21.04
CA SER A 265 18.61 9.72 21.27
C SER A 265 18.46 10.82 22.34
N ALA A 266 17.29 11.45 22.46
CA ALA A 266 16.99 12.39 23.54
C ALA A 266 16.87 11.69 24.90
N CYS A 267 16.24 10.51 24.98
CA CYS A 267 16.17 9.72 26.21
C CYS A 267 17.55 9.19 26.65
N LYS A 268 18.43 8.83 25.71
CA LYS A 268 19.78 8.35 26.04
C LYS A 268 20.70 9.45 26.57
N LYS A 269 20.48 10.71 26.18
CA LYS A 269 21.21 11.89 26.69
C LYS A 269 20.73 12.39 28.07
N GLN A 270 19.55 11.99 28.52
CA GLN A 270 19.03 12.37 29.85
C GLN A 270 19.34 11.34 30.95
N LYS A 271 19.90 10.17 30.60
CA LYS A 271 20.27 9.08 31.53
C LYS A 271 21.79 8.93 31.76
N GLN A 272 22.61 9.83 31.22
CA GLN A 272 24.03 10.00 31.50
C GLN A 272 24.25 11.33 32.20
#